data_AF-A0A645IUP1-F1
#
_entry.id   AF-A0A645IUP1-F1
#
_cell.length_a   1.000
_cell.length_b   1.000
_cell.length_c   1.000
_cell.angle_alpha   90.00
_cell.angle_beta   90.00
_cell.angle_gamma   90.00
#
_symmetry.space_group_name_H-M   'P 1'
#
loop_
_entity.id
_entity.type
_entity.pdbx_description
1 polymer ?
#
loop_
_entity_poly.entity_id
_entity_poly.type
_entity_poly.pdbx_seq_one_letter_code
_entity_poly.pdbx_strand_id
1 'polypeptide(L)' 'MNFQDLGRGARIELAKMAKQLGMKFIGYNPSAQQVSLEYKGKGLTYPLEAFIEEYEKGSELVQ' A
#
# COMPACT_ATOMS: atom_id res chain seq x y z
N MET A 1 0.71 1.81 -14.63
CA MET A 1 -0.70 1.81 -14.16
C MET A 1 -1.20 3.24 -14.14
N ASN A 2 -2.37 3.55 -14.70
CA ASN A 2 -2.96 4.90 -14.68
C ASN A 2 -3.80 5.07 -13.41
N PHE A 3 -3.25 5.77 -12.41
CA PHE A 3 -3.91 6.06 -11.13
C PHE A 3 -4.86 7.27 -11.25
N GLN A 4 -5.83 7.28 -12.18
CA GLN A 4 -6.76 8.43 -12.33
C GLN A 4 -8.13 8.22 -11.67
N ASP A 5 -8.46 7.02 -11.17
CA ASP A 5 -9.69 6.73 -10.39
C ASP A 5 -9.43 6.72 -8.85
N LEU A 6 -8.79 7.80 -8.38
CA LEU A 6 -7.98 7.95 -7.15
C LEU A 6 -8.64 7.70 -5.77
N GLY A 7 -9.92 7.32 -5.69
CA GLY A 7 -10.62 7.19 -4.42
C GLY A 7 -10.77 5.74 -3.94
N ARG A 8 -11.78 5.06 -4.48
CA ARG A 8 -12.16 3.71 -4.03
C ARG A 8 -11.30 2.61 -4.68
N GLY A 9 -11.00 2.72 -5.97
CA GLY A 9 -10.17 1.74 -6.67
C GLY A 9 -8.76 1.67 -6.08
N ALA A 10 -8.13 2.82 -5.88
CA ALA A 10 -6.80 2.91 -5.26
C ALA A 10 -6.76 2.28 -3.87
N ARG A 11 -7.74 2.56 -2.99
CA ARG A 11 -7.80 1.98 -1.64
C ARG A 11 -7.95 0.46 -1.66
N ILE A 12 -8.74 -0.09 -2.58
CA ILE A 12 -8.93 -1.54 -2.71
C ILE A 12 -7.61 -2.21 -3.11
N GLU A 13 -6.91 -1.65 -4.12
CA GLU A 13 -5.64 -2.21 -4.56
C GLU A 13 -4.55 -2.11 -3.48
N LEU A 14 -4.46 -0.97 -2.79
CA LEU A 14 -3.50 -0.80 -1.69
C LEU A 14 -3.79 -1.74 -0.51
N ALA A 15 -5.07 -2.02 -0.23
CA ALA A 15 -5.45 -2.99 0.78
C ALA A 15 -5.04 -4.42 0.39
N LYS A 16 -5.14 -4.79 -0.90
CA LYS A 16 -4.67 -6.09 -1.40
C LYS A 16 -3.15 -6.22 -1.30
N MET A 17 -2.41 -5.20 -1.75
CA MET A 17 -0.95 -5.16 -1.64
C MET A 17 -0.49 -5.29 -0.19
N ALA A 18 -1.12 -4.55 0.73
CA ALA A 18 -0.80 -4.61 2.15
C ALA A 18 -0.98 -6.03 2.70
N LYS A 19 -2.10 -6.68 2.35
CA LYS A 19 -2.38 -8.05 2.74
C LYS A 19 -1.33 -9.04 2.20
N GLN A 20 -0.89 -8.88 0.96
CA GLN A 20 0.16 -9.72 0.37
C GLN A 20 1.51 -9.57 1.08
N LEU A 21 1.81 -8.36 1.57
CA LEU A 21 3.00 -8.07 2.40
C LEU A 21 2.83 -8.46 3.89
N GLY A 22 1.71 -9.08 4.27
CA GLY A 22 1.44 -9.44 5.68
C GLY A 22 1.19 -8.22 6.58
N MET A 23 0.77 -7.10 6.00
CA MET A 23 0.41 -5.87 6.70
C MET A 23 -1.11 -5.65 6.67
N LYS A 24 -1.62 -4.88 7.63
CA LYS A 24 -3.03 -4.47 7.68
C LYS A 24 -3.16 -3.05 7.17
N PHE A 25 -4.01 -2.83 6.17
CA PHE A 25 -4.30 -1.50 5.65
C PHE A 25 -5.16 -0.70 6.62
N ILE A 26 -4.73 0.53 6.92
CA ILE A 26 -5.48 1.48 7.76
C ILE A 26 -6.14 2.55 6.89
N GLY A 27 -5.40 3.13 5.94
CA GLY A 27 -5.93 4.21 5.11
C GLY A 27 -4.95 4.71 4.04
N TYR A 28 -5.49 5.51 3.13
CA TYR A 28 -4.73 6.18 2.06
C TYR A 28 -5.14 7.66 2.01
N ASN A 29 -4.15 8.54 2.12
CA ASN A 29 -4.27 9.97 1.95
C ASN A 29 -3.80 10.38 0.54
N PRO A 30 -4.71 10.67 -0.39
CA PRO A 30 -4.36 11.05 -1.76
C PRO A 30 -3.73 12.45 -1.86
N SER A 31 -4.01 13.35 -0.92
CA SER A 31 -3.42 14.69 -0.92
C SER A 31 -1.94 14.67 -0.52
N ALA A 32 -1.58 13.79 0.41
CA ALA A 32 -0.20 13.62 0.87
C ALA A 32 0.54 12.47 0.16
N GLN A 33 -0.15 11.71 -0.72
CA GLN A 33 0.38 10.49 -1.34
C GLN A 33 0.96 9.53 -0.29
N GLN A 34 0.19 9.24 0.76
CA GLN A 34 0.64 8.42 1.90
C GLN A 34 -0.31 7.26 2.19
N VAL A 35 0.26 6.13 2.56
CA VAL A 35 -0.45 4.92 2.98
C VAL A 35 -0.13 4.62 4.43
N SER A 36 -1.17 4.45 5.23
CA SER A 36 -1.06 4.06 6.63
C SER A 36 -1.39 2.58 6.80
N LEU A 37 -0.53 1.86 7.50
CA LEU A 37 -0.55 0.41 7.68
C LEU A 37 -0.32 0.06 9.15
N GLU A 38 -0.67 -1.17 9.53
CA GLU A 38 -0.27 -1.77 10.79
C GLU A 38 0.54 -3.04 10.49
N TYR A 39 1.71 -3.16 11.11
CA TYR A 39 2.53 -4.36 11.05
C TYR A 39 2.96 -4.77 12.45
N LYS A 40 2.62 -6.00 12.84
CA LYS A 40 2.91 -6.55 14.19
C LYS A 40 2.46 -5.62 15.33
N GLY A 41 1.27 -5.01 15.19
CA GLY A 41 0.69 -4.10 16.19
C GLY A 41 1.29 -2.68 16.19
N LYS A 42 2.19 -2.34 15.27
CA LYS A 42 2.74 -0.99 15.13
C LYS A 42 2.13 -0.28 13.92
N GLY A 43 1.62 0.93 14.14
CA GLY A 43 1.18 1.82 13.06
C GLY A 43 2.38 2.39 12.30
N LEU A 44 2.33 2.30 10.98
CA LEU A 44 3.34 2.77 10.04
C LEU A 44 2.65 3.66 9.01
N THR A 45 3.35 4.69 8.54
CA THR A 45 2.89 5.51 7.43
C THR A 45 4.03 5.68 6.44
N TYR A 46 3.78 5.33 5.18
CA TYR A 46 4.75 5.36 4.10
C TYR A 46 4.31 6.34 3.02
N PRO A 47 5.26 6.97 2.30
CA PRO A 47 4.99 7.46 0.97
C PRO A 47 4.40 6.33 0.10
N LEU A 48 3.40 6.66 -0.71
CA LEU A 48 2.71 5.71 -1.59
C LEU A 48 3.70 4.97 -2.49
N GLU A 49 4.64 5.70 -3.10
CA GLU A 49 5.66 5.14 -4.00
C GLU A 49 6.54 4.10 -3.29
N ALA A 50 7.06 4.42 -2.10
CA ALA A 50 7.88 3.50 -1.32
C ALA A 50 7.12 2.21 -0.95
N PHE A 51 5.82 2.31 -0.67
CA PHE A 51 4.99 1.14 -0.42
C PHE A 51 4.79 0.27 -1.67
N ILE A 52 4.59 0.90 -2.84
CA ILE A 52 4.47 0.19 -4.11
C ILE A 52 5.80 -0.50 -4.47
N GLU A 53 6.93 0.17 -4.32
CA GLU A 53 8.24 -0.43 -4.55
C GLU A 53 8.50 -1.64 -3.64
N GLU A 54 8.13 -1.57 -2.36
CA GLU A 54 8.26 -2.70 -1.44
C GLU A 54 7.39 -3.88 -1.87
N TYR A 55 6.17 -3.60 -2.34
CA TYR A 55 5.28 -4.61 -2.91
C TYR A 55 5.89 -5.27 -4.16
N GLU A 56 6.45 -4.49 -5.07
CA GLU A 56 7.08 -5.00 -6.30
C GLU A 56 8.32 -5.84 -5.98
N LYS A 57 9.20 -5.39 -5.08
CA LYS A 57 10.37 -6.15 -4.60
C LYS A 57 9.99 -7.48 -3.96
N GLY A 58 8.94 -7.47 -3.12
CA GLY A 58 8.42 -8.68 -2.49
C GLY A 58 7.79 -9.65 -3.49
N SER A 59 7.23 -9.13 -4.59
CA SER A 59 6.62 -9.94 -5.65
C SER A 59 7.64 -10.62 -6.56
N GLU A 60 8.85 -10.07 -6.71
CA GLU A 60 9.93 -10.68 -7.51
C GLU A 60 10.58 -11.89 -6.81
N LEU A 61 10.47 -11.99 -5.48
CA LEU A 61 11.01 -13.12 -4.69
C LEU A 61 10.12 -14.37 -4.68
N VAL A 62 8.97 -14.36 -5.39
CA VAL A 62 7.99 -15.46 -5.45
C VAL A 62 7.89 -16.07 -6.87
N GLN A 63 8.85 -15.79 -7.76
CA GLN A 63 8.93 -16.44 -9.09
C GLN A 63 9.86 -17.65 -9.10
#